data_AF-A0A2W6PCJ0-F1
#
_entry.id   AF-A0A2W6PCJ0-F1
#
_cell.length_a   1.000
_cell.length_b   1.000
_cell.length_c   1.000
_cell.angle_alpha   90.00
_cell.angle_beta   90.00
_cell.angle_gamma   90.00
#
_symmetry.space_group_name_H-M   'P 1'
#
loop_
_entity.id
_entity.type
_entity.pdbx_description
1 polymer ?
#
loop_
_entity_poly.entity_id
_entity_poly.type
_entity_poly.pdbx_seq_one_letter_code
_entity_poly.pdbx_strand_id
1 'polypeptide(L)'
;MSIGVFILAILSSSFLAAVATGYVNNRINNKNVSLKYITEERAIWRKNIKETMSKLYAEALKEKPNEQLIREMATFMIINLNPQDKPKNKLDREITKLLFQIEKGNRRDEDSLVLLRYMVSVLMKHDWERSKNETKGFFSKAYDERIEKDTLSSYYVPTQQKEPE
;
A
#
# COMPACT_ATOMS: atom_id res chain seq x y z
N MET A 1 -33.82 29.18 -42.69
CA MET A 1 -32.76 29.08 -41.65
C MET A 1 -31.45 28.85 -42.39
N SER A 2 -30.53 29.82 -42.38
CA SER A 2 -29.40 29.85 -43.33
C SER A 2 -28.35 28.77 -43.01
N ILE A 3 -27.89 28.05 -44.03
CA ILE A 3 -26.87 26.98 -43.96
C ILE A 3 -25.62 27.41 -43.17
N GLY A 4 -25.23 28.69 -43.25
CA GLY A 4 -24.09 29.24 -42.49
C GLY A 4 -24.25 29.20 -40.96
N VAL A 5 -25.47 29.31 -40.43
CA VAL A 5 -25.74 29.23 -38.99
C VAL A 5 -25.54 27.80 -38.48
N PHE A 6 -25.92 26.80 -39.27
CA PHE A 6 -25.69 25.39 -38.95
C PHE A 6 -24.20 25.03 -38.96
N ILE A 7 -23.43 25.52 -39.94
CA ILE A 7 -21.98 25.28 -40.01
C ILE A 7 -21.26 25.90 -38.80
N LEU A 8 -21.59 27.14 -38.43
CA LEU A 8 -21.03 27.80 -37.25
C LEU A 8 -21.38 27.07 -35.95
N ALA A 9 -22.62 26.59 -35.81
CA ALA A 9 -23.03 25.81 -34.64
C ALA A 9 -22.21 24.52 -34.53
N ILE A 10 -22.05 23.76 -35.62
CA ILE A 10 -21.29 22.50 -35.65
C ILE A 10 -19.80 22.73 -35.33
N LEU A 11 -19.19 23.78 -35.89
CA LEU A 11 -17.79 24.12 -35.63
C LEU A 11 -17.56 24.55 -34.17
N SER A 12 -18.46 25.35 -33.61
CA SER A 12 -18.39 25.79 -32.21
C SER A 12 -18.53 24.62 -31.21
N SER A 13 -19.44 23.66 -31.48
CA SER A 13 -19.59 22.47 -30.66
C SER A 13 -18.40 21.52 -30.78
N SER A 14 -17.78 21.42 -31.96
CA SER A 14 -16.62 20.55 -32.19
C SER A 14 -15.37 21.06 -31.48
N PHE A 15 -15.16 22.38 -31.48
CA PHE A 15 -14.07 23.01 -30.73
C PHE A 15 -14.22 22.81 -29.21
N LEU A 16 -15.41 23.04 -28.66
CA LEU A 16 -15.70 22.82 -27.24
C LEU A 16 -15.51 21.36 -26.84
N ALA A 17 -15.95 20.42 -27.67
CA ALA A 17 -15.72 18.99 -27.46
C ALA A 17 -14.23 18.64 -27.47
N ALA A 18 -13.43 19.21 -28.37
CA ALA A 18 -12.00 18.99 -28.44
C ALA A 18 -11.26 19.54 -27.20
N VAL A 19 -11.62 20.73 -26.71
CA VAL A 19 -11.07 21.31 -25.48
C VAL A 19 -11.42 20.47 -24.25
N ALA A 20 -12.70 20.08 -24.10
CA ALA A 20 -13.14 19.22 -23.02
C ALA A 20 -12.44 17.85 -23.06
N THR A 21 -12.32 17.26 -24.24
CA THR A 21 -11.61 16.00 -24.45
C THR A 21 -10.13 16.14 -24.11
N GLY A 22 -9.46 17.22 -24.55
CA GLY A 22 -8.07 17.50 -24.22
C GLY A 22 -7.83 17.64 -22.72
N TYR A 23 -8.72 18.35 -22.00
CA TYR A 23 -8.65 18.47 -20.54
C TYR A 23 -8.83 17.13 -19.82
N VAL A 24 -9.85 16.36 -20.22
CA VAL A 24 -10.12 15.03 -19.66
C VAL A 24 -8.96 14.09 -19.93
N ASN A 25 -8.42 14.10 -21.15
CA ASN A 25 -7.30 13.24 -21.54
C ASN A 25 -6.01 13.60 -20.79
N ASN A 26 -5.73 14.89 -20.58
CA ASN A 26 -4.59 15.34 -19.76
C ASN A 26 -4.74 14.88 -18.30
N ARG A 27 -5.94 15.00 -17.71
CA ARG A 27 -6.23 14.52 -16.35
C ARG A 27 -6.08 13.00 -16.23
N ILE A 28 -6.55 12.24 -17.22
CA ILE A 28 -6.40 10.78 -17.27
C ILE A 28 -4.93 10.40 -17.40
N ASN A 29 -4.19 11.06 -18.30
CA ASN A 29 -2.77 10.79 -18.53
C ASN A 29 -1.93 11.03 -17.27
N ASN A 30 -2.10 12.17 -16.61
CA ASN A 30 -1.36 12.49 -15.37
C ASN A 30 -1.66 11.49 -14.25
N LYS A 31 -2.93 11.07 -14.10
CA LYS A 31 -3.31 10.03 -13.15
C LYS A 31 -2.66 8.69 -13.50
N ASN A 32 -2.67 8.29 -14.76
CA ASN A 32 -2.07 7.04 -15.21
C ASN A 32 -0.55 7.00 -14.99
N VAL A 33 0.16 8.09 -15.27
CA VAL A 33 1.60 8.22 -15.00
C VAL A 33 1.89 8.10 -13.50
N SER A 34 1.15 8.83 -12.66
CA SER A 34 1.31 8.75 -11.20
C SER A 34 1.00 7.36 -10.66
N LEU A 35 -0.08 6.72 -11.13
CA LEU A 35 -0.45 5.36 -10.75
C LEU A 35 0.63 4.35 -11.14
N LYS A 36 1.18 4.46 -12.35
CA LYS A 36 2.27 3.60 -12.82
C LYS A 36 3.48 3.72 -11.90
N TYR A 37 3.94 4.95 -11.65
CA TYR A 37 5.08 5.20 -10.78
C TYR A 37 4.90 4.64 -9.36
N ILE A 38 3.75 4.92 -8.72
CA ILE A 38 3.44 4.39 -7.38
C ILE A 38 3.38 2.86 -7.37
N THR A 39 2.82 2.25 -8.42
CA THR A 39 2.72 0.79 -8.52
C THR A 39 4.09 0.13 -8.66
N GLU A 40 5.00 0.76 -9.41
CA GLU A 40 6.39 0.32 -9.58
C GLU A 40 7.17 0.43 -8.27
N GLU A 41 7.11 1.59 -7.59
CA GLU A 41 7.74 1.78 -6.27
C GLU A 41 7.23 0.76 -5.24
N ARG A 42 5.92 0.49 -5.21
CA ARG A 42 5.35 -0.54 -4.32
C ARG A 42 5.78 -1.95 -4.69
N ALA A 43 5.98 -2.25 -5.98
CA ALA A 43 6.50 -3.55 -6.39
C ALA A 43 7.94 -3.76 -5.89
N ILE A 44 8.77 -2.71 -5.99
CA ILE A 44 10.13 -2.70 -5.46
C ILE A 44 10.11 -2.85 -3.93
N TRP A 45 9.29 -2.05 -3.24
CA TRP A 45 9.11 -2.16 -1.78
C TRP A 45 8.70 -3.57 -1.35
N ARG A 46 7.66 -4.17 -1.96
CA ARG A 46 7.23 -5.54 -1.65
C ARG A 46 8.34 -6.56 -1.86
N LYS A 47 9.13 -6.43 -2.93
CA LYS A 47 10.27 -7.32 -3.20
C LYS A 47 11.30 -7.21 -2.08
N ASN A 48 11.69 -5.99 -1.73
CA ASN A 48 12.67 -5.73 -0.67
C ASN A 48 12.19 -6.28 0.69
N ILE A 49 10.91 -6.05 1.05
CA ILE A 49 10.33 -6.60 2.29
C ILE A 49 10.38 -8.12 2.31
N LYS A 50 9.97 -8.79 1.22
CA LYS A 50 9.98 -10.27 1.14
C LYS A 50 11.38 -10.85 1.24
N GLU A 51 12.34 -10.27 0.52
CA GLU A 51 13.73 -10.74 0.52
C GLU A 51 14.39 -10.53 1.88
N THR A 52 14.25 -9.34 2.48
CA THR A 52 14.79 -9.04 3.80
C THR A 52 14.15 -9.92 4.87
N MET A 53 12.83 -10.13 4.86
CA MET A 53 12.17 -11.00 5.83
C MET A 53 12.56 -12.47 5.68
N SER A 54 12.72 -12.97 4.46
CA SER A 54 13.21 -14.33 4.21
C SER A 54 14.61 -14.53 4.79
N LYS A 55 15.52 -13.58 4.53
CA LYS A 55 16.89 -13.60 5.05
C LYS A 55 16.91 -13.48 6.58
N LEU A 56 16.10 -12.60 7.16
CA LEU A 56 15.98 -12.42 8.60
C LEU A 56 15.52 -13.71 9.28
N TYR A 57 14.48 -14.34 8.74
CA TYR A 57 13.95 -15.59 9.28
C TYR A 57 15.00 -16.70 9.22
N ALA A 58 15.70 -16.85 8.08
CA ALA A 58 16.74 -17.85 7.91
C ALA A 58 17.95 -17.61 8.83
N GLU A 59 18.38 -16.35 8.99
CA GLU A 59 19.50 -15.98 9.86
C GLU A 59 19.17 -16.21 11.34
N ALA A 60 17.97 -15.83 11.77
CA ALA A 60 17.53 -15.95 13.16
C ALA A 60 17.41 -17.40 13.64
N LEU A 61 17.17 -18.36 12.73
CA LEU A 61 17.07 -19.80 13.04
C LEU A 61 18.41 -20.54 13.06
N LYS A 62 19.52 -19.90 12.69
CA LYS A 62 20.83 -20.57 12.73
C LYS A 62 21.24 -20.87 14.17
N GLU A 63 21.99 -21.95 14.37
CA GLU A 63 22.60 -22.26 15.67
C GLU A 63 23.52 -21.13 16.18
N LYS A 64 24.23 -20.47 15.24
CA LYS A 64 25.10 -19.32 15.48
C LYS A 64 24.66 -18.15 14.60
N PRO A 65 23.63 -17.39 15.01
CA PRO A 65 23.11 -16.28 14.24
C PRO A 65 24.08 -15.09 14.21
N ASN A 66 24.15 -14.40 13.09
CA ASN A 66 24.85 -13.12 12.98
C ASN A 66 23.95 -11.98 13.51
N GLU A 67 24.14 -11.61 14.77
CA GLU A 67 23.35 -10.56 15.43
C GLU A 67 23.39 -9.21 14.71
N GLN A 68 24.55 -8.85 14.13
CA GLN A 68 24.69 -7.59 13.42
C GLN A 68 23.81 -7.57 12.17
N LEU A 69 23.84 -8.66 11.40
CA LEU A 69 23.02 -8.81 10.21
C LEU A 69 21.52 -8.82 10.55
N ILE A 70 21.12 -9.48 11.64
CA ILE A 70 19.74 -9.47 12.13
C ILE A 70 19.29 -8.04 12.47
N ARG A 71 20.10 -7.27 13.21
CA ARG A 71 19.79 -5.87 13.56
C ARG A 71 19.67 -5.00 12.32
N GLU A 72 20.54 -5.17 11.33
CA GLU A 72 20.47 -4.44 10.06
C GLU A 72 19.17 -4.73 9.31
N MET A 73 18.79 -6.00 9.20
CA MET A 73 17.54 -6.40 8.55
C MET A 73 16.30 -5.93 9.32
N ALA A 74 16.31 -6.01 10.65
CA ALA A 74 15.22 -5.53 11.48
C ALA A 74 15.07 -4.00 11.36
N THR A 75 16.17 -3.27 11.39
CA THR A 75 16.19 -1.81 11.19
C THR A 75 15.64 -1.43 9.82
N PHE A 76 16.08 -2.13 8.75
CA PHE A 76 15.58 -1.93 7.40
C PHE A 76 14.06 -2.10 7.34
N MET A 77 13.53 -3.17 7.95
CA MET A 77 12.10 -3.40 8.02
C MET A 77 11.37 -2.28 8.75
N ILE A 78 11.86 -1.86 9.93
CA ILE A 78 11.24 -0.79 10.73
C ILE A 78 11.14 0.53 9.94
N ILE A 79 12.21 0.92 9.22
CA ILE A 79 12.23 2.15 8.41
C ILE A 79 11.24 2.10 7.24
N ASN A 80 10.97 0.90 6.71
CA ASN A 80 10.05 0.70 5.59
C ASN A 80 8.57 0.52 6.00
N LEU A 81 8.27 0.55 7.31
CA LEU A 81 6.91 0.52 7.85
C LEU A 81 6.48 1.94 8.25
N ASN A 82 5.17 2.15 8.44
CA ASN A 82 4.63 3.43 8.89
C ASN A 82 3.89 3.28 10.24
N PRO A 83 4.60 3.00 11.35
CA PRO A 83 4.00 2.72 12.65
C PRO A 83 3.53 4.01 13.35
N GLN A 84 2.70 4.83 12.70
CA GLN A 84 2.14 6.02 13.35
C GLN A 84 1.25 5.60 14.52
N ASP A 85 1.14 6.48 15.52
CA ASP A 85 0.27 6.29 16.68
C ASP A 85 -1.21 6.55 16.34
N LYS A 86 -1.70 5.87 15.29
CA LYS A 86 -3.10 5.87 14.88
C LYS A 86 -3.63 4.45 15.00
N PRO A 87 -4.88 4.26 15.45
CA PRO A 87 -5.45 2.93 15.61
C PRO A 87 -5.41 2.09 14.33
N LYS A 88 -5.59 2.72 13.16
CA LYS A 88 -5.52 2.06 11.84
C LYS A 88 -4.16 1.46 11.48
N ASN A 89 -3.06 1.89 12.12
CA ASN A 89 -1.71 1.37 11.86
C ASN A 89 -1.32 0.29 12.90
N LYS A 90 -2.31 -0.41 13.47
CA LYS A 90 -2.08 -1.45 14.49
C LYS A 90 -1.14 -2.54 13.99
N LEU A 91 -1.31 -3.03 12.76
CA LEU A 91 -0.46 -4.07 12.19
C LEU A 91 1.02 -3.63 12.15
N ASP A 92 1.31 -2.48 11.54
CA ASP A 92 2.66 -1.92 11.43
C ASP A 92 3.31 -1.76 12.81
N ARG A 93 2.55 -1.26 13.79
CA ARG A 93 3.03 -1.12 15.18
C ARG A 93 3.40 -2.45 15.83
N GLU A 94 2.55 -3.48 15.69
CA GLU A 94 2.85 -4.80 16.26
C GLU A 94 4.05 -5.46 15.57
N ILE A 95 4.20 -5.30 14.25
CA ILE A 95 5.41 -5.76 13.52
C ILE A 95 6.65 -5.04 14.05
N THR A 96 6.61 -3.71 14.17
CA THR A 96 7.72 -2.90 14.69
C THR A 96 8.10 -3.31 16.11
N LYS A 97 7.14 -3.58 16.99
CA LYS A 97 7.42 -4.06 18.36
C LYS A 97 8.16 -5.40 18.36
N LEU A 98 7.71 -6.37 17.56
CA LEU A 98 8.38 -7.67 17.44
C LEU A 98 9.80 -7.53 16.89
N LEU A 99 9.99 -6.68 15.87
CA LEU A 99 11.31 -6.41 15.31
C LEU A 99 12.25 -5.77 16.34
N PHE A 100 11.78 -4.86 17.18
CA PHE A 100 12.57 -4.32 18.29
C PHE A 100 12.95 -5.38 19.33
N GLN A 101 12.08 -6.35 19.61
CA GLN A 101 12.41 -7.46 20.50
C GLN A 101 13.49 -8.36 19.91
N ILE A 102 13.40 -8.65 18.60
CA ILE A 102 14.41 -9.41 17.86
C ILE A 102 15.76 -8.68 17.86
N GLU A 103 15.75 -7.36 17.62
CA GLU A 103 16.95 -6.51 17.64
C GLU A 103 17.69 -6.56 18.99
N LYS A 104 16.92 -6.62 20.09
CA LYS A 104 17.45 -6.73 21.47
C LYS A 104 17.90 -8.15 21.85
N GLY A 105 17.84 -9.11 20.93
CA GLY A 105 18.30 -10.47 21.15
C GLY A 105 17.26 -11.40 21.79
N ASN A 106 15.99 -11.00 21.90
CA ASN A 106 14.89 -11.86 22.36
C ASN A 106 14.38 -12.77 21.22
N ARG A 107 15.31 -13.38 20.50
CA ARG A 107 15.09 -14.09 19.21
C ARG A 107 14.70 -15.57 19.35
N ARG A 108 14.77 -16.11 20.57
CA ARG A 108 14.69 -17.57 20.82
C ARG A 108 13.27 -18.11 20.98
N ASP A 109 12.28 -17.23 20.92
CA ASP A 109 10.89 -17.64 20.88
C ASP A 109 10.52 -17.92 19.41
N GLU A 110 10.53 -19.18 19.01
CA GLU A 110 10.14 -19.62 17.66
C GLU A 110 8.74 -19.09 17.29
N ASP A 111 7.86 -18.97 18.29
CA ASP A 111 6.52 -18.41 18.15
C ASP A 111 6.55 -16.94 17.73
N SER A 112 7.49 -16.14 18.23
CA SER A 112 7.67 -14.73 17.85
C SER A 112 8.07 -14.57 16.38
N LEU A 113 8.96 -15.43 15.86
CA LEU A 113 9.34 -15.42 14.44
C LEU A 113 8.19 -15.89 13.54
N VAL A 114 7.45 -16.90 13.97
CA VAL A 114 6.25 -17.40 13.26
C VAL A 114 5.18 -16.30 13.20
N LEU A 115 4.94 -15.61 14.32
CA LEU A 115 4.00 -14.51 14.40
C LEU A 115 4.42 -13.34 13.51
N LEU A 116 5.69 -12.96 13.53
CA LEU A 116 6.23 -11.92 12.64
C LEU A 116 6.04 -12.27 11.17
N ARG A 117 6.34 -13.51 10.77
CA ARG A 117 6.11 -14.00 9.40
C ARG A 117 4.64 -13.90 9.01
N TYR A 118 3.73 -14.26 9.92
CA TYR A 118 2.30 -14.14 9.69
C TYR A 118 1.87 -12.69 9.51
N MET A 119 2.28 -11.79 10.40
CA MET A 119 1.94 -10.36 10.31
C MET A 119 2.43 -9.71 9.01
N VAL A 120 3.67 -9.99 8.59
CA VAL A 120 4.18 -9.51 7.30
C VAL A 120 3.38 -10.09 6.13
N SER A 121 2.94 -11.34 6.22
CA SER A 121 2.08 -11.94 5.18
C SER A 121 0.74 -11.21 5.05
N VAL A 122 0.14 -10.83 6.18
CA VAL A 122 -1.07 -10.00 6.22
C VAL A 122 -0.81 -8.62 5.60
N LEU A 123 0.30 -7.96 5.95
CA LEU A 123 0.70 -6.67 5.40
C LEU A 123 0.83 -6.73 3.87
N MET A 124 1.50 -7.75 3.35
CA MET A 124 1.67 -7.94 1.90
C MET A 124 0.34 -8.20 1.19
N LYS A 125 -0.57 -8.95 1.82
CA LYS A 125 -1.90 -9.20 1.27
C LYS A 125 -2.73 -7.92 1.21
N HIS A 126 -2.71 -7.12 2.28
CA HIS A 126 -3.40 -5.83 2.33
C HIS A 126 -2.88 -4.88 1.24
N ASP A 127 -1.57 -4.69 1.15
CA ASP A 127 -0.98 -3.82 0.12
C ASP A 127 -1.31 -4.29 -1.31
N TRP A 128 -1.31 -5.62 -1.55
CA TRP A 128 -1.70 -6.18 -2.84
C TRP A 128 -3.16 -5.88 -3.22
N GLU A 129 -4.10 -6.10 -2.31
CA GLU A 129 -5.52 -5.80 -2.57
C GLU A 129 -5.75 -4.30 -2.79
N ARG A 130 -5.05 -3.44 -2.04
CA ARG A 130 -5.07 -2.00 -2.24
C ARG A 130 -4.54 -1.61 -3.62
N SER A 131 -3.37 -2.11 -4.03
CA SER A 131 -2.81 -1.84 -5.36
C SER A 131 -3.73 -2.31 -6.48
N LYS A 132 -4.36 -3.48 -6.36
CA LYS A 132 -5.38 -3.94 -7.32
C LYS A 132 -6.59 -3.01 -7.37
N ASN A 133 -7.00 -2.45 -6.23
CA ASN A 133 -8.14 -1.53 -6.19
C ASN A 133 -7.79 -0.16 -6.80
N GLU A 134 -6.56 0.31 -6.64
CA GLU A 134 -6.08 1.58 -7.19
C GLU A 134 -6.00 1.56 -8.72
N THR A 135 -5.77 0.39 -9.34
CA THR A 135 -5.73 0.22 -10.81
C THR A 135 -7.11 0.01 -11.45
N LYS A 136 -8.16 -0.19 -10.64
CA LYS A 136 -9.53 -0.34 -11.15
C LYS A 136 -10.09 1.00 -11.65
N GLY A 137 -10.94 0.91 -12.67
CA GLY A 137 -11.72 2.06 -13.14
C GLY A 137 -12.67 2.58 -12.07
N PHE A 138 -13.12 3.83 -12.24
CA PHE A 138 -13.96 4.53 -11.24
C PHE A 138 -15.18 3.72 -10.78
N PHE A 139 -15.84 3.01 -11.70
CA PHE A 139 -17.04 2.21 -11.41
C PHE A 139 -16.78 0.87 -10.74
N SER A 140 -15.54 0.37 -10.73
CA SER A 140 -15.19 -0.94 -10.14
C SER A 140 -14.34 -0.84 -8.88
N LYS A 141 -14.06 0.38 -8.41
CA LYS A 141 -13.28 0.64 -7.20
C LYS A 141 -14.09 0.29 -5.95
N ALA A 142 -13.58 -0.62 -5.14
CA ALA A 142 -14.12 -0.90 -3.82
C ALA A 142 -13.75 0.23 -2.84
N TYR A 143 -14.58 0.41 -1.80
CA TYR A 143 -14.24 1.29 -0.69
C TYR A 143 -13.03 0.74 0.08
N ASP A 144 -12.09 1.62 0.42
CA ASP A 144 -10.85 1.23 1.11
C ASP A 144 -11.13 0.51 2.44
N GLU A 145 -12.18 0.91 3.17
CA GLU A 145 -12.62 0.26 4.41
C GLU A 145 -13.00 -1.22 4.23
N ARG A 146 -13.60 -1.59 3.09
CA ARG A 146 -13.91 -2.99 2.79
C ARG A 146 -12.62 -3.80 2.64
N ILE A 147 -11.63 -3.25 1.93
CA ILE A 147 -10.34 -3.91 1.72
C ILE A 147 -9.61 -4.07 3.05
N GLU A 148 -9.59 -3.03 3.88
CA GLU A 148 -8.99 -3.08 5.22
C GLU A 148 -9.65 -4.17 6.07
N LYS A 149 -10.98 -4.22 6.12
CA LYS A 149 -11.71 -5.25 6.88
C LYS A 149 -11.41 -6.68 6.37
N ASP A 150 -11.43 -6.88 5.06
CA ASP A 150 -11.25 -8.19 4.44
C ASP A 150 -9.80 -8.72 4.58
N THR A 151 -8.82 -7.83 4.65
CA THR A 151 -7.39 -8.22 4.65
C THR A 151 -6.72 -8.12 6.01
N LEU A 152 -7.02 -7.11 6.82
CA LEU A 152 -6.35 -6.89 8.10
C LEU A 152 -6.91 -7.77 9.22
N SER A 153 -8.07 -8.41 9.05
CA SER A 153 -8.65 -9.38 10.00
C SER A 153 -8.61 -8.87 11.45
N SER A 154 -7.87 -9.53 12.36
CA SER A 154 -7.73 -9.14 13.78
C SER A 154 -6.95 -7.83 14.03
N TYR A 155 -6.30 -7.29 12.99
CA TYR A 155 -5.59 -6.01 13.02
C TYR A 155 -6.44 -4.85 12.47
N TYR A 156 -7.61 -5.12 11.89
CA TYR A 156 -8.54 -4.09 11.48
C TYR A 156 -9.06 -3.32 12.70
N VAL A 157 -9.04 -1.99 12.62
CA VAL A 157 -9.65 -1.11 13.62
C VAL A 157 -10.61 -0.19 12.88
N PRO A 158 -11.94 -0.29 13.14
CA PRO A 158 -12.91 0.60 12.53
C PRO A 158 -12.56 2.05 12.81
N THR A 159 -12.70 2.91 11.81
CA THR A 159 -12.60 4.35 12.05
C THR A 159 -13.84 4.75 12.84
N GLN A 160 -13.66 5.25 14.07
CA GLN A 160 -14.79 5.84 14.81
C GLN A 160 -15.37 6.95 13.92
N GLN A 161 -16.63 6.83 13.53
CA GLN A 161 -17.35 7.92 12.88
C GLN A 161 -17.25 9.12 13.83
N LYS A 162 -16.68 10.22 13.36
CA LYS A 162 -16.88 11.50 14.03
C LYS A 162 -18.40 11.69 14.10
N GLU A 163 -18.97 11.65 15.31
CA GLU A 163 -20.31 12.19 15.52
C GLU A 163 -20.30 13.62 14.96
N PRO A 164 -21.28 14.00 14.13
CA PRO A 164 -21.40 15.38 13.71
C PRO A 164 -21.69 16.23 14.97
N GLU A 165 -20.78 17.16 15.27
CA GLU A 165 -21.02 18.27 16.21
C GLU A 165 -22.16 19.18 15.70
#